data_AF-A0A3S0EVN0-F1
#
_entry.id   AF-A0A3S0EVN0-F1
#
_cell.length_a   1.000
_cell.length_b   1.000
_cell.length_c   1.000
_cell.angle_alpha   90.00
_cell.angle_beta   90.00
_cell.angle_gamma   90.00
#
_symmetry.space_group_name_H-M   'P 1'
#
loop_
_entity.id
_entity.type
_entity.pdbx_description
1 polymer ?
#
loop_
_entity_poly.entity_id
_entity_poly.type
_entity_poly.pdbx_seq_one_letter_code
_entity_poly.pdbx_strand_id
1 'polypeptide(L)'
;MNLNSPLFDRIRTKQEPRTEKREATTIKCDSPGCEAEGTYRAPMGRLREGQYFCFCLDHVREYNSNYNYFNGMNDADVARYIKDATVGHRPTWTMGTQRGAKGFREEGGPTGDPLGMYRARHHRRAAEPREPRYSPVTMRAFSALGLDDAAGPEVVRARYKELVKRLHPDANGGDRSREEKLREIIHAYKTLRAARLA
;
A
#
# COMPACT_ATOMS: atom_id res chain seq x y z
N MET A 1 -56.95 -12.51 9.57
CA MET A 1 -55.80 -13.31 9.08
C MET A 1 -55.42 -14.28 10.19
N ASN A 2 -55.53 -15.58 9.95
CA ASN A 2 -55.25 -16.59 10.97
C ASN A 2 -53.74 -16.88 10.98
N LEU A 3 -53.06 -16.43 12.04
CA LEU A 3 -51.60 -16.59 12.21
C LEU A 3 -51.19 -18.00 12.66
N ASN A 4 -52.17 -18.84 13.03
CA ASN A 4 -51.95 -20.21 13.52
C ASN A 4 -52.14 -21.23 12.38
N SER A 5 -51.37 -21.09 11.29
CA SER A 5 -51.40 -22.08 10.20
C SER A 5 -50.21 -23.05 10.31
N PRO A 6 -50.38 -24.34 9.99
CA PRO A 6 -49.30 -25.35 10.02
C PRO A 6 -48.11 -25.01 9.10
N LEU A 7 -48.33 -24.10 8.13
CA LEU A 7 -47.30 -23.58 7.24
C LEU A 7 -46.31 -22.67 7.98
N PHE A 8 -46.76 -21.89 8.96
CA PHE A 8 -45.90 -20.99 9.75
C PHE A 8 -45.16 -21.71 10.88
N ASP A 9 -45.71 -22.81 11.41
CA ASP A 9 -45.05 -23.62 12.45
C ASP A 9 -43.77 -24.32 11.95
N ARG A 10 -43.66 -24.58 10.64
CA ARG A 10 -42.46 -25.19 10.03
C ARG A 10 -41.35 -24.20 9.71
N ILE A 11 -41.69 -22.92 9.55
CA ILE A 11 -40.73 -21.84 9.27
C ILE A 11 -40.12 -21.32 10.59
N ARG A 12 -40.81 -21.51 11.71
CA ARG A 12 -40.33 -21.09 13.02
C ARG A 12 -39.18 -21.99 13.46
N THR A 13 -37.96 -21.46 13.38
CA THR A 13 -36.75 -22.10 13.89
C THR A 13 -36.99 -22.50 15.34
N LYS A 14 -36.99 -23.81 15.64
CA LYS A 14 -37.07 -24.29 17.02
C LYS A 14 -35.88 -23.70 17.77
N GLN A 15 -36.15 -22.88 18.79
CA GLN A 15 -35.11 -22.54 19.76
C GLN A 15 -34.71 -23.85 20.44
N GLU A 16 -33.47 -24.26 20.26
CA GLU A 16 -32.94 -25.39 21.01
C GLU A 16 -33.04 -25.09 22.51
N PRO A 17 -33.40 -26.08 23.34
CA PRO A 17 -33.46 -25.88 24.78
C PRO A 17 -32.09 -25.41 25.26
N ARG A 18 -32.09 -24.29 26.00
CA ARG A 18 -30.89 -23.69 26.58
C ARG A 18 -30.17 -24.77 27.39
N THR A 19 -29.04 -25.24 26.87
CA THR A 19 -28.20 -26.26 27.49
C THR A 19 -28.02 -25.94 28.97
N GLU A 20 -28.36 -26.92 29.81
CA GLU A 20 -28.28 -26.81 31.26
C GLU A 20 -26.86 -26.40 31.68
N LYS A 21 -26.76 -25.51 32.66
CA LYS A 21 -25.48 -25.04 33.20
C LYS A 21 -24.71 -26.26 33.71
N ARG A 22 -23.66 -26.65 32.98
CA ARG A 22 -22.69 -27.66 33.44
C ARG A 22 -22.29 -27.36 34.88
N GLU A 23 -22.37 -28.38 35.72
CA GLU A 23 -21.88 -28.36 37.10
C GLU A 23 -20.46 -27.78 37.10
N ALA A 24 -20.27 -26.68 37.82
CA ALA A 24 -18.98 -26.01 37.90
C ALA A 24 -18.05 -26.93 38.70
N THR A 25 -17.17 -27.64 38.00
CA THR A 25 -16.02 -28.27 38.64
C THR A 25 -15.25 -27.19 39.38
N THR A 26 -15.20 -27.29 40.70
CA THR A 26 -14.42 -26.39 41.55
C THR A 26 -12.94 -26.69 41.32
N ILE A 27 -12.34 -25.98 40.39
CA ILE A 27 -10.91 -26.05 40.09
C ILE A 27 -10.18 -25.36 41.25
N LYS A 28 -9.15 -26.02 41.81
CA LYS A 28 -8.29 -25.41 42.84
C LYS A 28 -7.26 -24.48 42.19
N CYS A 29 -6.69 -23.58 42.98
CA CYS A 29 -5.60 -22.71 42.57
C CYS A 29 -4.33 -23.54 42.23
N ASP A 30 -3.68 -23.22 41.11
CA ASP A 30 -2.43 -23.87 40.65
C ASP A 30 -1.17 -23.31 41.37
N SER A 31 -1.32 -22.34 42.27
CA SER A 31 -0.21 -21.77 43.04
C SER A 31 0.28 -22.76 44.11
N PRO A 32 1.61 -22.93 44.30
CA PRO A 32 2.13 -23.89 45.27
C PRO A 32 1.65 -23.55 46.69
N GLY A 33 0.97 -24.51 47.32
CA GLY A 33 0.48 -24.36 48.71
C GLY A 33 -0.83 -23.59 48.87
N CYS A 34 -1.53 -23.26 47.77
CA CYS A 34 -2.83 -22.60 47.85
C CYS A 34 -3.98 -23.58 47.57
N GLU A 35 -4.96 -23.65 48.49
CA GLU A 35 -6.16 -24.48 48.32
C GLU A 35 -7.42 -23.69 47.94
N ALA A 36 -7.28 -22.38 47.68
CA ALA A 36 -8.39 -21.52 47.29
C ALA A 36 -8.96 -21.88 45.90
N GLU A 37 -10.17 -21.40 45.61
CA GLU A 37 -10.82 -21.63 44.32
C GLU A 37 -10.10 -20.90 43.17
N GLY A 38 -9.77 -21.66 42.12
CA GLY A 38 -9.09 -21.22 40.91
C GLY A 38 -10.06 -20.69 39.85
N THR A 39 -10.82 -19.64 40.17
CA THR A 39 -11.84 -19.10 39.25
C THR A 39 -11.26 -18.33 38.07
N TYR A 40 -10.03 -17.82 38.20
CA TYR A 40 -9.43 -16.91 37.22
C TYR A 40 -8.37 -17.62 36.37
N ARG A 41 -8.47 -17.48 35.05
CA ARG A 41 -7.54 -18.09 34.09
C ARG A 41 -6.43 -17.11 33.71
N ALA A 42 -5.18 -17.54 33.85
CA ALA A 42 -3.99 -16.80 33.43
C ALA A 42 -3.22 -17.59 32.35
N PRO A 43 -2.71 -16.96 31.28
CA PRO A 43 -1.98 -17.67 30.22
C PRO A 43 -0.69 -18.30 30.75
N MET A 44 -0.27 -19.48 30.28
CA MET A 44 0.96 -20.12 30.75
C MET A 44 2.27 -19.50 30.20
N GLY A 45 2.18 -18.50 29.31
CA GLY A 45 3.33 -17.83 28.70
C GLY A 45 3.49 -18.09 27.20
N ARG A 46 4.55 -17.52 26.65
CA ARG A 46 4.92 -17.67 25.23
C ARG A 46 5.27 -19.13 24.94
N LEU A 47 4.89 -19.67 23.77
CA LEU A 47 5.00 -21.08 23.35
C LEU A 47 3.97 -22.05 23.95
N ARG A 48 3.13 -21.61 24.91
CA ARG A 48 2.03 -22.40 25.46
C ARG A 48 0.69 -21.70 25.23
N GLU A 49 0.50 -21.24 24.00
CA GLU A 49 -0.73 -20.58 23.57
C GLU A 49 -1.93 -21.54 23.75
N GLY A 50 -2.99 -21.04 24.37
CA GLY A 50 -4.20 -21.85 24.67
C GLY A 50 -4.13 -22.69 25.94
N GLN A 51 -2.99 -22.74 26.63
CA GLN A 51 -2.90 -23.34 27.97
C GLN A 51 -2.98 -22.24 29.04
N TYR A 52 -3.78 -22.49 30.07
CA TYR A 52 -4.05 -21.52 31.13
C TYR A 52 -3.85 -22.16 32.50
N PHE A 53 -3.25 -21.41 33.41
CA PHE A 53 -3.30 -21.68 34.84
C PHE A 53 -4.62 -21.18 35.42
N CYS A 54 -5.16 -21.88 36.41
CA CYS A 54 -6.32 -21.47 37.17
C CYS A 54 -5.86 -21.01 38.56
N PHE A 55 -6.11 -19.76 38.91
CA PHE A 55 -5.61 -19.12 40.13
C PHE A 55 -6.75 -18.45 40.90
N CYS A 56 -6.53 -18.24 42.20
CA CYS A 56 -7.38 -17.37 43.01
C CYS A 56 -7.08 -15.89 42.74
N LEU A 57 -7.89 -15.00 43.30
CA LEU A 57 -7.83 -13.56 43.05
C LEU A 57 -6.48 -12.93 43.42
N ASP A 58 -5.85 -13.37 44.50
CA ASP A 58 -4.55 -12.84 44.95
C ASP A 58 -3.41 -13.29 44.04
N HIS A 59 -3.36 -14.59 43.71
CA HIS A 59 -2.32 -15.14 42.84
C HIS A 59 -2.44 -14.68 41.39
N VAL A 60 -3.64 -14.39 40.88
CA VAL A 60 -3.77 -13.77 39.54
C VAL A 60 -3.20 -12.37 39.52
N ARG A 61 -3.37 -11.59 40.59
CA ARG A 61 -2.80 -10.24 40.67
C ARG A 61 -1.28 -10.28 40.65
N GLU A 62 -0.70 -11.18 41.46
CA GLU A 62 0.74 -11.40 41.47
C GLU A 62 1.24 -11.87 40.10
N TYR A 63 0.57 -12.88 39.50
CA TYR A 63 0.90 -13.38 38.17
C TYR A 63 0.88 -12.27 37.12
N ASN A 64 -0.22 -11.52 37.04
CA ASN A 64 -0.38 -10.43 36.06
C ASN A 64 0.64 -9.31 36.28
N SER A 65 1.03 -9.02 37.52
CA SER A 65 2.04 -7.99 37.82
C SER A 65 3.43 -8.39 37.34
N ASN A 66 3.76 -9.68 37.39
CA ASN A 66 5.05 -10.21 36.96
C ASN A 66 5.05 -10.71 35.50
N TYR A 67 3.88 -10.80 34.87
CA TYR A 67 3.74 -11.37 33.54
C TYR A 67 4.17 -10.40 32.45
N ASN A 68 5.22 -10.77 31.72
CA ASN A 68 5.63 -10.08 30.50
C ASN A 68 5.71 -11.08 29.33
N TYR A 69 4.82 -10.91 28.34
CA TYR A 69 4.75 -11.75 27.15
C TYR A 69 6.06 -11.74 26.32
N PHE A 70 6.78 -10.62 26.32
CA PHE A 70 8.02 -10.42 25.56
C PHE A 70 9.28 -10.73 26.35
N ASN A 71 9.17 -11.33 27.54
CA ASN A 71 10.34 -11.71 28.31
C ASN A 71 11.23 -12.69 27.51
N GLY A 72 12.52 -12.38 27.39
CA GLY A 72 13.49 -13.13 26.59
C GLY A 72 13.41 -12.92 25.08
N MET A 73 12.70 -11.89 24.59
CA MET A 73 12.72 -11.46 23.19
C MET A 73 13.68 -10.28 23.01
N ASN A 74 14.44 -10.26 21.90
CA ASN A 74 15.27 -9.11 21.56
C ASN A 74 14.40 -7.95 21.04
N ASP A 75 14.86 -6.71 21.18
CA ASP A 75 14.15 -5.50 20.73
C ASP A 75 13.75 -5.56 19.24
N ALA A 76 14.60 -6.17 18.42
CA ALA A 76 14.32 -6.38 17.00
C ALA A 76 13.09 -7.27 16.76
N ASP A 77 12.94 -8.34 17.55
CA ASP A 77 11.81 -9.27 17.44
C ASP A 77 10.53 -8.65 18.02
N VAL A 78 10.64 -7.84 19.09
CA VAL A 78 9.52 -7.05 19.62
C VAL A 78 9.02 -6.07 18.56
N ALA A 79 9.94 -5.35 17.89
CA ALA A 79 9.59 -4.42 16.83
C ALA A 79 8.91 -5.12 15.64
N ARG A 80 9.34 -6.34 15.29
CA ARG A 80 8.66 -7.17 14.28
C ARG A 80 7.26 -7.56 14.72
N TYR A 81 7.10 -8.03 15.96
CA TYR A 81 5.80 -8.41 16.49
C TYR A 81 4.81 -7.23 16.46
N ILE A 82 5.25 -6.02 16.81
CA ILE A 82 4.42 -4.80 16.74
C ILE A 82 3.98 -4.51 15.29
N LYS A 83 4.91 -4.61 14.32
CA LYS A 83 4.60 -4.45 12.90
C LYS A 83 3.57 -5.48 12.42
N ASP A 84 3.77 -6.74 12.78
CA ASP A 84 2.88 -7.83 12.39
C ASP A 84 1.51 -7.71 13.07
N ALA A 85 1.45 -7.34 14.35
CA ALA A 85 0.20 -7.12 15.08
C ALA A 85 -0.64 -5.99 14.47
N THR A 86 0.02 -4.96 13.91
CA THR A 86 -0.66 -3.86 13.19
C THR A 86 -1.48 -4.38 12.00
N VAL A 87 -1.01 -5.44 11.35
CA VAL A 87 -1.68 -6.10 10.21
C VAL A 87 -2.42 -7.39 10.61
N GLY A 88 -2.56 -7.65 11.92
CA GLY A 88 -3.25 -8.83 12.45
C GLY A 88 -2.52 -10.16 12.16
N HIS A 89 -1.19 -10.15 12.15
CA HIS A 89 -0.32 -11.28 11.80
C HIS A 89 -0.59 -11.89 10.43
N ARG A 90 -1.28 -11.16 9.55
CA ARG A 90 -1.56 -11.60 8.18
C ARG A 90 -0.37 -11.23 7.29
N PRO A 91 0.17 -12.15 6.47
CA PRO A 91 1.22 -11.82 5.53
C PRO A 91 0.69 -10.78 4.54
N THR A 92 1.25 -9.56 4.60
CA THR A 92 0.91 -8.46 3.70
C THR A 92 1.95 -8.35 2.60
N TRP A 93 1.49 -8.08 1.39
CA TRP A 93 2.34 -7.86 0.22
C TRP A 93 2.47 -6.37 0.00
N THR A 94 3.68 -5.88 -0.18
CA THR A 94 3.91 -4.54 -0.73
C THR A 94 3.33 -4.49 -2.14
N MET A 95 2.38 -3.58 -2.37
CA MET A 95 1.82 -3.32 -3.69
C MET A 95 2.97 -2.97 -4.65
N GLY A 96 3.24 -3.83 -5.64
CA GLY A 96 4.30 -3.62 -6.64
C GLY A 96 5.56 -4.47 -6.49
N THR A 97 5.72 -5.28 -5.43
CA THR A 97 6.81 -6.26 -5.39
C THR A 97 6.46 -7.44 -6.28
N GLN A 98 7.11 -7.51 -7.45
CA GLN A 98 7.00 -8.63 -8.38
C GLN A 98 7.31 -9.95 -7.66
N ARG A 99 6.28 -10.71 -7.26
CA ARG A 99 6.40 -12.16 -7.12
C ARG A 99 6.43 -12.77 -8.51
N GLY A 100 7.59 -12.73 -9.13
CA GLY A 100 7.82 -13.34 -10.43
C GLY A 100 9.29 -13.65 -10.62
N ALA A 101 9.75 -14.81 -10.15
CA ALA A 101 10.98 -15.43 -10.65
C ALA A 101 11.25 -16.88 -10.19
N LYS A 102 10.52 -17.48 -9.23
CA LYS A 102 10.64 -18.92 -8.94
C LYS A 102 9.27 -19.54 -8.70
N GLY A 103 8.84 -20.32 -9.70
CA GLY A 103 7.53 -20.94 -9.76
C GLY A 103 7.41 -22.12 -8.80
N PHE A 104 6.31 -22.13 -8.06
CA PHE A 104 5.60 -23.37 -7.79
C PHE A 104 4.70 -23.60 -9.02
N ARG A 105 5.25 -24.27 -10.04
CA ARG A 105 4.44 -24.77 -11.17
C ARG A 105 4.28 -26.26 -10.96
N GLU A 106 3.25 -26.60 -10.20
CA GLU A 106 2.66 -27.93 -10.24
C GLU A 106 2.18 -28.18 -11.67
N GLU A 107 2.52 -29.34 -12.21
CA GLU A 107 2.22 -29.72 -13.59
C GLU A 107 0.72 -29.69 -13.86
N GLY A 108 0.29 -28.74 -14.68
CA GLY A 108 -1.05 -28.65 -15.23
C GLY A 108 -0.98 -27.81 -16.50
N GLY A 109 -1.45 -28.38 -17.62
CA GLY A 109 -1.31 -27.85 -18.98
C GLY A 109 -1.92 -26.46 -19.20
N PRO A 110 -1.85 -25.93 -20.44
CA PRO A 110 -2.37 -24.61 -20.76
C PRO A 110 -3.90 -24.65 -20.72
N THR A 111 -4.48 -24.42 -19.55
CA THR A 111 -5.89 -24.06 -19.44
C THR A 111 -6.03 -22.69 -20.09
N GLY A 112 -6.39 -22.69 -21.38
CA GLY A 112 -6.74 -21.48 -22.11
C GLY A 112 -7.86 -20.79 -21.34
N ASP A 113 -7.56 -19.67 -20.72
CA ASP A 113 -8.53 -18.88 -19.97
C ASP A 113 -9.66 -18.44 -20.91
N PRO A 114 -10.88 -19.00 -20.77
CA PRO A 114 -12.00 -18.69 -21.64
C PRO A 114 -12.49 -17.25 -21.48
N LEU A 115 -12.02 -16.54 -20.45
CA LEU A 115 -12.39 -15.16 -20.14
C LEU A 115 -11.31 -14.12 -20.53
N GLY A 116 -10.19 -14.55 -21.13
CA GLY A 116 -9.17 -13.64 -21.70
C GLY A 116 -8.42 -12.74 -20.70
N MET A 117 -8.61 -12.94 -19.40
CA MET A 117 -7.99 -12.20 -18.31
C MET A 117 -6.47 -12.36 -18.28
N TYR A 118 -5.95 -13.53 -18.68
CA TYR A 118 -4.50 -13.76 -18.74
C TYR A 118 -3.84 -13.18 -20.01
N ARG A 119 -4.59 -12.95 -21.11
CA ARG A 119 -4.04 -12.30 -22.33
C ARG A 119 -3.94 -10.78 -22.20
N ALA A 120 -4.72 -10.16 -21.32
CA ALA A 120 -4.69 -8.71 -21.12
C ALA A 120 -3.35 -8.19 -20.56
N ARG A 121 -2.53 -9.03 -19.91
CA ARG A 121 -1.21 -8.61 -19.40
C ARG A 121 -0.09 -8.53 -20.44
N HIS A 122 -0.28 -9.12 -21.63
CA HIS A 122 0.76 -9.15 -22.65
C HIS A 122 0.61 -8.08 -23.75
N HIS A 123 -0.44 -7.25 -23.70
CA HIS A 123 -0.62 -6.10 -24.60
C HIS A 123 -0.59 -4.77 -23.85
N ARG A 124 0.65 -4.31 -23.63
CA ARG A 124 1.16 -2.93 -23.48
C ARG A 124 2.28 -2.96 -22.45
N ARG A 125 3.48 -3.34 -22.90
CA ARG A 125 4.68 -2.68 -22.37
C ARG A 125 4.51 -1.22 -22.79
N ALA A 126 3.89 -0.41 -21.93
CA ALA A 126 3.94 1.03 -22.07
C ALA A 126 5.43 1.38 -22.15
N ALA A 127 5.82 2.14 -23.17
CA ALA A 127 7.19 2.61 -23.30
C ALA A 127 7.62 3.17 -21.95
N GLU A 128 8.73 2.67 -21.40
CA GLU A 128 9.25 3.15 -20.12
C GLU A 128 9.37 4.67 -20.20
N PRO A 129 8.88 5.42 -19.19
CA PRO A 129 9.00 6.86 -19.18
C PRO A 129 10.49 7.19 -19.30
N ARG A 130 10.88 7.76 -20.44
CA ARG A 130 12.26 8.17 -20.68
C ARG A 130 12.62 9.17 -19.60
N GLU A 131 13.70 8.89 -18.87
CA GLU A 131 14.23 9.85 -17.91
C GLU A 131 14.49 11.19 -18.62
N PRO A 132 14.07 12.32 -18.03
CA PRO A 132 14.26 13.62 -18.66
C PRO A 132 15.76 13.87 -18.83
N ARG A 133 16.21 14.05 -20.08
CA ARG A 133 17.63 14.22 -20.41
C ARG A 133 18.21 15.54 -19.89
N TYR A 134 17.35 16.50 -19.59
CA TYR A 134 17.74 17.84 -19.20
C TYR A 134 16.94 18.33 -17.99
N SER A 135 17.43 19.40 -17.35
CA SER A 135 16.73 20.02 -16.22
C SER A 135 15.32 20.51 -16.63
N PRO A 136 14.37 20.61 -15.68
CA PRO A 136 13.03 21.11 -15.98
C PRO A 136 13.01 22.51 -16.64
N VAL A 137 14.00 23.35 -16.32
CA VAL A 137 14.13 24.70 -16.88
C VAL A 137 14.47 24.64 -18.37
N THR A 138 15.41 23.77 -18.75
CA THR A 138 15.81 23.55 -20.15
C THR A 138 14.69 22.91 -20.99
N MET A 139 13.92 21.98 -20.41
CA MET A 139 12.75 21.37 -21.06
C MET A 139 11.67 22.42 -21.37
N ARG A 140 11.39 23.31 -20.42
CA ARG A 140 10.48 24.44 -20.62
C ARG A 140 10.97 25.39 -21.71
N ALA A 141 12.28 25.61 -21.81
CA ALA A 141 12.87 26.45 -22.84
C ALA A 141 12.74 25.84 -24.26
N PHE A 142 12.94 24.53 -24.41
CA PHE A 142 12.66 23.82 -25.67
C PHE A 142 11.17 23.92 -26.04
N SER A 143 10.28 23.72 -25.06
CA SER A 143 8.83 23.85 -25.24
C SER A 143 8.42 25.26 -25.69
N ALA A 144 9.00 26.31 -25.10
CA ALA A 144 8.74 27.70 -25.47
C ALA A 144 9.17 28.05 -26.91
N LEU A 145 10.20 27.38 -27.43
CA LEU A 145 10.63 27.50 -28.83
C LEU A 145 9.87 26.54 -29.78
N GLY A 146 9.02 25.67 -29.23
CA GLY A 146 8.30 24.63 -29.97
C GLY A 146 9.24 23.58 -30.57
N LEU A 147 10.28 23.20 -29.83
CA LEU A 147 11.27 22.21 -30.21
C LEU A 147 11.23 20.98 -29.30
N ASP A 148 11.63 19.83 -29.85
CA ASP A 148 11.83 18.60 -29.09
C ASP A 148 13.19 18.61 -28.38
N ASP A 149 13.32 17.83 -27.31
CA ASP A 149 14.54 17.77 -26.50
C ASP A 149 15.76 17.25 -27.27
N ALA A 150 15.53 16.54 -28.38
CA ALA A 150 16.58 16.03 -29.27
C ALA A 150 17.06 17.05 -30.32
N ALA A 151 16.56 18.29 -30.31
CA ALA A 151 16.93 19.29 -31.31
C ALA A 151 18.40 19.75 -31.16
N GLY A 152 19.14 19.70 -32.27
CA GLY A 152 20.51 20.20 -32.33
C GLY A 152 20.62 21.73 -32.27
N PRO A 153 21.80 22.28 -31.91
CA PRO A 153 21.99 23.72 -31.68
C PRO A 153 21.70 24.59 -32.90
N GLU A 154 21.99 24.11 -34.11
CA GLU A 154 21.70 24.83 -35.36
C GLU A 154 20.18 24.98 -35.59
N VAL A 155 19.40 23.96 -35.20
CA VAL A 155 17.92 24.00 -35.30
C VAL A 155 17.37 25.02 -34.30
N VAL A 156 17.91 25.07 -33.09
CA VAL A 156 17.53 26.06 -32.06
C VAL A 156 17.78 27.49 -32.55
N ARG A 157 18.95 27.75 -33.14
CA ARG A 157 19.29 29.07 -33.72
C ARG A 157 18.39 29.46 -34.88
N ALA A 158 18.06 28.51 -35.76
CA ALA A 158 17.19 28.76 -36.90
C ALA A 158 15.77 29.11 -36.45
N ARG A 159 15.19 28.33 -35.52
CA ARG A 159 13.85 28.57 -34.96
C ARG A 159 13.77 29.88 -34.20
N TYR A 160 14.80 30.20 -33.41
CA TYR A 160 14.87 31.49 -32.72
C TYR A 160 14.82 32.67 -33.72
N LYS A 161 15.63 32.64 -34.78
CA LYS A 161 15.64 33.69 -35.81
C LYS A 161 14.28 33.81 -36.53
N GLU A 162 13.64 32.68 -36.83
CA GLU A 162 12.31 32.65 -37.44
C GLU A 162 11.25 33.28 -36.54
N LEU A 163 11.22 32.91 -35.26
CA LEU A 163 10.26 33.42 -34.28
C LEU A 163 10.46 34.91 -33.99
N VAL A 164 11.71 35.38 -33.88
CA VAL A 164 12.01 36.80 -33.69
C VAL A 164 11.51 37.63 -34.87
N LYS A 165 11.74 37.18 -36.12
CA LYS A 165 11.24 37.88 -37.31
C LYS A 165 9.72 37.97 -37.33
N ARG A 166 9.03 36.90 -36.94
CA ARG A 166 7.56 36.86 -36.90
C ARG A 166 6.96 37.72 -35.79
N LEU A 167 7.61 37.78 -34.63
CA LEU A 167 7.11 38.46 -33.44
C LEU A 167 7.67 39.88 -33.26
N HIS A 168 8.51 40.36 -34.18
CA HIS A 168 9.09 41.69 -34.10
C HIS A 168 8.00 42.77 -34.18
N PRO A 169 8.01 43.80 -33.32
CA PRO A 169 7.00 44.86 -33.34
C PRO A 169 6.99 45.63 -34.67
N ASP A 170 8.16 45.86 -35.29
CA ASP A 170 8.25 46.54 -36.59
C ASP A 170 7.57 45.75 -37.72
N ALA A 171 7.59 44.42 -37.67
CA ALA A 171 6.92 43.58 -38.65
C ALA A 171 5.41 43.48 -38.41
N ASN A 172 4.95 43.80 -37.19
CA ASN A 172 3.56 43.71 -36.76
C ASN A 172 2.91 45.10 -36.53
N GLY A 173 3.48 46.16 -37.10
CA GLY A 173 2.88 47.50 -37.06
C GLY A 173 2.73 48.11 -35.65
N GLY A 174 3.53 47.67 -34.67
CA GLY A 174 3.45 48.18 -33.29
C GLY A 174 2.48 47.43 -32.35
N ASP A 175 1.94 46.29 -32.78
CA ASP A 175 1.08 45.44 -31.95
C ASP A 175 1.82 44.91 -30.69
N ARG A 176 1.47 45.47 -29.52
CA ARG A 176 2.06 45.08 -28.22
C ARG A 176 1.62 43.70 -27.72
N SER A 177 0.60 43.11 -28.33
CA SER A 177 0.05 41.80 -27.95
C SER A 177 1.04 40.64 -28.12
N ARG A 178 2.05 40.79 -28.98
CA ARG A 178 3.10 39.77 -29.24
C ARG A 178 4.39 40.01 -28.47
N GLU A 179 4.49 41.14 -27.75
CA GLU A 179 5.69 41.54 -27.00
C GLU A 179 6.03 40.54 -25.89
N GLU A 180 5.01 40.05 -25.17
CA GLU A 180 5.19 39.08 -24.09
C GLU A 180 5.77 37.75 -24.60
N LYS A 181 5.25 37.25 -25.72
CA LYS A 181 5.78 36.05 -26.39
C LYS A 181 7.22 36.25 -26.86
N LEU A 182 7.54 37.42 -27.39
CA LEU A 182 8.91 37.75 -27.80
C LEU A 182 9.88 37.73 -26.59
N ARG A 183 9.47 38.31 -25.45
CA ARG A 183 10.26 38.28 -24.20
C ARG A 183 10.48 36.85 -23.71
N GLU A 184 9.43 36.02 -23.75
CA GLU A 184 9.52 34.60 -23.40
C GLU A 184 10.52 33.84 -24.28
N ILE A 185 10.48 34.05 -25.60
CA ILE A 185 11.38 33.40 -26.57
C ILE A 185 12.84 33.85 -26.38
N ILE A 186 13.07 35.14 -26.10
CA ILE A 186 14.42 35.66 -25.79
C ILE A 186 14.95 35.03 -24.50
N HIS A 187 14.11 34.91 -23.47
CA HIS A 187 14.49 34.24 -22.21
C HIS A 187 14.81 32.76 -22.44
N ALA A 188 13.95 32.04 -23.16
CA ALA A 188 14.16 30.63 -23.51
C ALA A 188 15.50 30.43 -24.26
N TYR A 189 15.79 31.24 -25.27
CA TYR A 189 17.07 31.15 -26.00
C TYR A 189 18.28 31.42 -25.12
N LYS A 190 18.21 32.41 -24.21
CA LYS A 190 19.28 32.68 -23.23
C LYS A 190 19.54 31.48 -22.31
N THR A 191 18.48 30.81 -21.85
CA THR A 191 18.63 29.63 -20.99
C THR A 191 19.26 28.44 -21.73
N LEU A 192 18.89 28.20 -23.00
CA LEU A 192 19.50 27.13 -23.82
C LEU A 192 20.97 27.45 -24.15
N ARG A 193 21.29 28.71 -24.42
CA ARG A 193 22.68 29.16 -24.65
C ARG A 193 23.54 28.98 -23.41
N ALA A 194 23.02 29.30 -22.22
CA ALA A 194 23.73 29.07 -20.95
C ALA A 194 23.99 27.58 -20.71
N ALA A 195 23.07 26.70 -21.12
CA ALA A 195 23.22 25.26 -21.06
C ALA A 195 24.10 24.65 -22.18
N ARG A 196 24.68 25.47 -23.07
CA ARG A 196 25.47 25.04 -24.25
C ARG A 196 24.68 24.18 -25.26
N LEU A 197 23.37 24.39 -25.33
CA LEU A 197 22.44 23.70 -26.25
C LEU A 197 22.03 24.57 -27.45
N ALA A 198 22.57 25.80 -27.54
CA ALA A 198 22.31 26.79 -28.59
C ALA A 198 23.57 27.58 -28.94
#